data_AF-A0A3E0INT5-F1
#
_entry.id   AF-A0A3E0INT5-F1
#
_cell.length_a   1.000
_cell.length_b   1.000
_cell.length_c   1.000
_cell.angle_alpha   90.00
_cell.angle_beta   90.00
_cell.angle_gamma   90.00
#
_symmetry.space_group_name_H-M   'P 1'
#
loop_
_entity.id
_entity.type
_entity.pdbx_description
1 polymer ?
#
loop_
_entity_poly.entity_id
_entity_poly.type
_entity_poly.pdbx_seq_one_letter_code
_entity_poly.pdbx_strand_id
1 'polypeptide(L)'
;MQYSLFRFIDFFEICILYIVCFVSNTLLLNIQIFNLSNSFILQSFLQSILEYHYIIVILSSFVIIIFHYQFLARKKTEVFCRILVGSTIIKIIRRYILDSLCILLIAFLISLILNFYLKLDIKDNFYLVCIFIIYIIICASQVKKNENF
;
A
#
# COMPACT_ATOMS: atom_id res chain seq x y z
N MET A 1 -20.03 6.99 -18.25
CA MET A 1 -18.80 6.28 -18.67
C MET A 1 -18.34 5.35 -17.54
N GLN A 2 -18.11 4.07 -17.82
CA GLN A 2 -17.89 3.02 -16.81
C GLN A 2 -16.40 2.76 -16.47
N TYR A 3 -15.50 3.71 -16.73
CA TYR A 3 -14.06 3.50 -16.57
C TYR A 3 -13.58 3.72 -15.13
N SER A 4 -12.49 3.01 -14.77
CA SER A 4 -11.77 3.20 -13.50
C SER A 4 -11.32 4.66 -13.33
N LEU A 5 -11.10 5.09 -12.08
CA LEU A 5 -10.44 6.36 -11.78
C LEU A 5 -8.92 6.26 -11.95
N PHE A 6 -8.37 5.05 -11.81
CA PHE A 6 -6.95 4.79 -11.97
C PHE A 6 -6.61 4.75 -13.46
N ARG A 7 -5.63 5.56 -13.86
CA ARG A 7 -4.94 5.34 -15.14
C ARG A 7 -3.90 4.26 -14.94
N PHE A 8 -3.44 3.67 -16.05
CA PHE A 8 -2.39 2.64 -16.02
C PHE A 8 -1.14 3.08 -15.23
N ILE A 9 -0.71 4.34 -15.37
CA ILE A 9 0.45 4.87 -14.64
C ILE A 9 0.18 4.90 -13.12
N ASP A 10 -0.97 5.43 -12.71
CA ASP A 10 -1.37 5.50 -11.28
C ASP A 10 -1.48 4.08 -10.66
N PHE A 11 -1.94 3.10 -11.45
CA PHE A 11 -2.01 1.70 -11.06
C PHE A 11 -0.63 1.11 -10.79
N PHE A 12 0.35 1.33 -11.68
CA PHE A 12 1.71 0.83 -11.48
C PHE A 12 2.40 1.51 -10.30
N GLU A 13 2.23 2.82 -10.14
CA GLU A 13 2.87 3.58 -9.06
C GLU A 13 2.45 3.05 -7.67
N ILE A 14 1.15 2.84 -7.46
CA ILE A 14 0.67 2.32 -6.18
C ILE A 14 0.98 0.83 -5.97
N CYS A 15 0.98 0.05 -7.05
CA CYS A 15 1.40 -1.35 -7.00
C CYS A 15 2.87 -1.48 -6.56
N ILE A 16 3.77 -0.67 -7.14
CA ILE A 16 5.19 -0.63 -6.77
C ILE A 16 5.35 -0.22 -5.31
N LEU A 17 4.63 0.81 -4.85
CA LEU A 17 4.70 1.24 -3.45
C LEU A 17 4.29 0.12 -2.47
N TYR A 18 3.23 -0.63 -2.78
CA TYR A 18 2.84 -1.79 -1.99
C TYR A 18 3.90 -2.89 -1.99
N ILE A 19 4.46 -3.22 -3.16
CA ILE A 19 5.51 -4.23 -3.28
C ILE A 19 6.73 -3.83 -2.47
N VAL A 20 7.18 -2.58 -2.57
CA VAL A 20 8.32 -2.06 -1.79
C VAL A 20 8.06 -2.21 -0.30
N CYS A 21 6.86 -1.86 0.18
CA CYS A 21 6.54 -1.97 1.60
C CYS A 21 6.49 -3.43 2.09
N PHE A 22 5.93 -4.35 1.29
CA PHE A 22 5.92 -5.76 1.65
C PHE A 22 7.32 -6.37 1.62
N VAL A 23 8.11 -6.06 0.59
CA VAL A 23 9.48 -6.55 0.45
C VAL A 23 10.36 -5.99 1.56
N SER A 24 10.24 -4.70 1.91
CA SER A 24 11.00 -4.12 3.01
C SER A 24 10.65 -4.78 4.35
N ASN A 25 9.37 -5.08 4.58
CA ASN A 25 8.94 -5.76 5.80
C ASN A 25 9.54 -7.16 5.88
N THR A 26 9.41 -7.94 4.81
CA THR A 26 10.00 -9.27 4.68
C THR A 26 11.52 -9.22 4.88
N LEU A 27 12.24 -8.36 4.15
CA LEU A 27 13.70 -8.27 4.23
C LEU A 27 14.18 -7.95 5.65
N LEU A 28 13.52 -7.00 6.33
CA LEU A 28 13.89 -6.62 7.68
C LEU A 28 13.76 -7.78 8.66
N LEU A 29 12.65 -8.53 8.61
CA LEU A 29 12.46 -9.70 9.48
C LEU A 29 13.50 -10.80 9.21
N ASN A 30 13.92 -10.94 7.95
CA ASN A 30 14.87 -11.99 7.57
C ASN A 30 16.32 -11.69 7.91
N ILE A 31 16.67 -10.43 8.21
CA ILE A 31 18.02 -10.08 8.67
C ILE A 31 18.43 -10.95 9.87
N GLN A 32 17.46 -11.36 10.71
CA GLN A 32 17.71 -12.27 11.82
C GLN A 32 18.04 -13.72 11.38
N ILE A 33 17.50 -14.16 10.24
CA ILE A 33 17.65 -15.52 9.70
C ILE A 33 18.95 -15.63 8.88
N PHE A 34 19.29 -14.57 8.15
CA PHE A 34 20.58 -14.45 7.47
C PHE A 34 21.67 -14.12 8.51
N ASN A 35 21.98 -15.12 9.34
CA ASN A 35 23.09 -15.08 10.28
C ASN A 35 24.38 -14.90 9.46
N LEU A 36 24.78 -13.64 9.25
CA LEU A 36 25.99 -13.21 8.55
C LEU A 36 27.20 -13.52 9.43
N SER A 37 27.41 -14.82 9.66
CA SER A 37 28.42 -15.43 10.52
C SER A 37 29.85 -15.02 10.17
N ASN A 38 30.07 -14.51 8.95
CA ASN A 38 31.38 -14.06 8.49
C ASN A 38 31.73 -12.60 8.85
N SER A 39 30.82 -11.80 9.40
CA SER A 39 31.10 -10.38 9.67
C SER A 39 30.38 -9.84 10.91
N PHE A 40 31.08 -9.88 12.05
CA PHE A 40 30.61 -9.36 13.35
C PHE A 40 30.16 -7.89 13.28
N ILE A 41 30.89 -7.05 12.55
CA ILE A 41 30.58 -5.62 12.39
C ILE A 41 29.23 -5.43 11.69
N LEU A 42 29.01 -6.13 10.57
CA LEU A 42 27.77 -6.00 9.79
C LEU A 42 26.56 -6.50 10.58
N GLN A 43 26.71 -7.59 11.33
CA GLN A 43 25.65 -8.13 12.17
C GLN A 43 25.24 -7.12 13.26
N SER A 44 26.20 -6.46 13.92
CA SER A 44 25.89 -5.45 14.93
C SER A 44 25.14 -4.25 14.35
N PHE A 45 25.53 -3.77 13.15
CA PHE A 45 24.82 -2.67 12.47
C PHE A 45 23.38 -3.06 12.10
N LEU A 46 23.21 -4.26 11.55
CA LEU A 46 21.90 -4.77 11.15
C LEU A 46 20.97 -4.98 12.36
N GLN A 47 21.53 -5.37 13.50
CA GLN A 47 20.78 -5.54 14.74
C GLN A 47 20.27 -4.20 15.30
N SER A 48 21.06 -3.13 15.20
CA SER A 48 20.57 -1.78 15.52
C SER A 48 19.44 -1.33 14.59
N ILE A 49 19.45 -1.72 13.32
CA ILE A 49 18.34 -1.42 12.38
C ILE A 49 17.07 -2.20 12.74
N LEU A 50 17.22 -3.44 13.21
CA LEU A 50 16.10 -4.28 13.65
C LEU A 50 15.36 -3.69 14.86
N GLU A 51 16.06 -3.01 15.78
CA GLU A 51 15.42 -2.32 16.91
C GLU A 51 14.42 -1.24 16.44
N TYR A 52 14.68 -0.64 15.28
CA TYR A 52 13.81 0.37 14.66
C TYR A 52 12.88 -0.20 13.59
N HIS A 53 12.76 -1.53 13.46
CA HIS A 53 11.94 -2.19 12.45
C HIS A 53 10.51 -1.63 12.38
N TYR A 54 9.82 -1.58 13.53
CA TYR A 54 8.44 -1.08 13.58
C TYR A 54 8.32 0.38 13.13
N ILE A 55 9.32 1.22 13.44
CA ILE A 55 9.34 2.62 13.01
C ILE A 55 9.46 2.69 11.48
N ILE A 56 10.33 1.88 10.89
CA ILE A 56 10.52 1.82 9.43
C ILE A 56 9.23 1.36 8.74
N VAL A 57 8.56 0.33 9.28
CA VAL A 57 7.29 -0.16 8.74
C VAL A 57 6.19 0.89 8.83
N ILE A 58 6.11 1.62 9.95
CA ILE A 58 5.16 2.73 10.13
C ILE A 58 5.45 3.88 9.16
N LEU A 59 6.71 4.25 8.97
CA LEU A 59 7.08 5.30 8.02
C LEU A 59 6.73 4.90 6.58
N SER A 60 7.05 3.66 6.19
CA SER A 60 6.70 3.12 4.87
C SER A 60 5.18 3.11 4.65
N SER A 61 4.41 2.72 5.66
CA SER A 61 2.95 2.72 5.55
C SER A 61 2.37 4.13 5.45
N PHE A 62 2.99 5.13 6.08
CA PHE A 62 2.59 6.53 5.99
C PHE A 62 2.76 7.09 4.57
N VAL A 63 3.81 6.69 3.85
CA VAL A 63 4.01 7.07 2.44
C VAL A 63 2.83 6.62 1.57
N ILE A 64 2.30 5.41 1.82
CA ILE A 64 1.14 4.88 1.09
C ILE A 64 -0.11 5.71 1.36
N ILE A 65 -0.33 6.17 2.61
CA ILE A 65 -1.46 7.05 2.95
C ILE A 65 -1.36 8.36 2.19
N ILE A 66 -0.17 8.99 2.20
CA ILE A 66 0.07 10.25 1.47
C ILE A 66 -0.20 10.06 -0.01
N PHE A 67 0.21 8.92 -0.57
CA PHE A 67 -0.02 8.62 -1.98
C PHE A 67 -1.52 8.52 -2.31
N HIS A 68 -2.31 7.78 -1.52
CA HIS A 68 -3.77 7.70 -1.69
C HIS A 68 -4.44 9.08 -1.60
N TYR A 69 -3.99 9.90 -0.65
CA TYR A 69 -4.48 11.27 -0.49
C TYR A 69 -4.17 12.13 -1.71
N GLN A 70 -2.91 12.12 -2.16
CA GLN A 70 -2.45 12.89 -3.31
C GLN A 70 -3.15 12.44 -4.59
N PHE A 71 -3.32 11.13 -4.78
CA PHE A 71 -4.06 10.57 -5.90
C PHE A 71 -5.49 11.12 -5.96
N LEU A 72 -6.20 11.10 -4.83
CA LEU A 72 -7.57 11.60 -4.79
C LEU A 72 -7.64 13.12 -5.06
N ALA A 73 -6.67 13.89 -4.54
CA ALA A 73 -6.56 15.32 -4.81
C ALA A 73 -6.36 15.60 -6.31
N ARG A 74 -5.48 14.84 -6.99
CA ARG A 74 -5.25 14.95 -8.44
C ARG A 74 -6.50 14.63 -9.27
N LYS A 75 -7.36 13.73 -8.79
CA LYS A 75 -8.58 13.30 -9.49
C LYS A 75 -9.84 14.08 -9.08
N LYS A 76 -9.73 15.12 -8.25
CA LYS A 76 -10.89 15.89 -7.75
C LYS A 76 -11.75 16.45 -8.89
N THR A 77 -11.12 17.00 -9.93
CA THR A 77 -11.83 17.54 -11.12
C THR A 77 -12.56 16.45 -11.90
N GLU A 78 -11.96 15.28 -12.08
CA GLU A 78 -12.59 14.14 -12.77
C GLU A 78 -13.78 13.59 -11.98
N VAL A 79 -13.66 13.51 -10.64
CA VAL A 79 -14.77 13.12 -9.76
C VAL A 79 -15.91 14.13 -9.87
N PHE A 80 -15.62 15.44 -9.84
CA PHE A 80 -16.63 16.48 -9.99
C PHE A 80 -17.33 16.42 -11.36
N CYS A 81 -16.59 16.29 -12.45
CA CYS A 81 -17.16 16.11 -13.79
C CYS A 81 -18.07 14.88 -13.87
N ARG A 82 -17.68 13.76 -13.25
CA ARG A 82 -18.52 12.55 -13.20
C ARG A 82 -19.81 12.79 -12.42
N ILE A 83 -19.78 13.57 -11.34
CA ILE A 83 -20.99 13.95 -10.58
C ILE A 83 -21.90 14.83 -11.44
N LEU A 84 -21.35 15.83 -12.14
CA LEU A 84 -22.10 16.74 -13.02
C LEU A 84 -22.82 16.00 -14.16
N VAL A 85 -22.21 14.95 -14.71
CA VAL A 85 -22.81 14.08 -15.75
C VAL A 85 -23.85 13.10 -15.17
N GLY A 86 -24.16 13.18 -13.88
CA GLY A 86 -25.24 12.41 -13.22
C GLY A 86 -24.80 11.09 -12.59
N SER A 87 -23.50 10.88 -12.33
CA SER A 87 -23.06 9.72 -11.55
C SER A 87 -23.17 9.97 -10.04
N THR A 88 -23.51 8.93 -9.28
CA THR A 88 -23.63 9.02 -7.83
C THR A 88 -22.28 8.82 -7.14
N ILE A 89 -22.01 9.60 -6.09
CA ILE A 89 -20.78 9.53 -5.29
C ILE A 89 -20.54 8.11 -4.75
N ILE A 90 -21.61 7.43 -4.33
CA ILE A 90 -21.54 6.04 -3.84
C ILE A 90 -20.97 5.09 -4.90
N LYS A 91 -21.35 5.27 -6.18
CA LYS A 91 -20.81 4.45 -7.28
C LYS A 91 -19.33 4.74 -7.51
N ILE A 92 -18.89 5.99 -7.35
CA ILE A 92 -17.48 6.41 -7.48
C ILE A 92 -16.65 5.82 -6.34
N ILE A 93 -17.10 5.96 -5.09
CA ILE A 93 -16.45 5.42 -3.89
C ILE A 93 -16.31 3.90 -3.99
N ARG A 94 -17.39 3.19 -4.33
CA ARG A 94 -17.36 1.72 -4.46
C ARG A 94 -16.33 1.28 -5.51
N ARG A 95 -16.25 1.98 -6.64
CA ARG A 95 -15.26 1.68 -7.69
C ARG A 95 -13.83 1.93 -7.21
N TYR A 96 -13.59 3.06 -6.55
CA TYR A 96 -12.29 3.37 -5.97
C TYR A 96 -11.81 2.30 -4.99
N ILE A 97 -12.69 1.84 -4.09
CA ILE A 97 -12.39 0.78 -3.12
C ILE A 97 -12.07 -0.52 -3.86
N LEU A 98 -12.89 -0.93 -4.82
CA LEU A 98 -12.66 -2.17 -5.58
C LEU A 98 -11.34 -2.15 -6.37
N ASP A 99 -11.05 -1.04 -7.05
CA ASP A 99 -9.82 -0.89 -7.82
C ASP A 99 -8.59 -0.91 -6.89
N SER A 100 -8.65 -0.20 -5.76
CA SER A 100 -7.55 -0.17 -4.77
C SER A 100 -7.33 -1.53 -4.11
N LEU A 101 -8.41 -2.25 -3.78
CA LEU A 101 -8.34 -3.61 -3.24
C LEU A 101 -7.78 -4.60 -4.27
N CYS A 102 -8.12 -4.46 -5.55
CA CYS A 102 -7.56 -5.27 -6.62
C CYS A 102 -6.05 -5.08 -6.72
N ILE A 103 -5.57 -3.84 -6.67
CA ILE A 103 -4.13 -3.55 -6.72
C ILE A 103 -3.42 -4.11 -5.49
N LEU A 104 -4.00 -3.91 -4.30
CA LEU A 104 -3.45 -4.46 -3.05
C LEU A 104 -3.35 -5.99 -3.12
N LEU A 105 -4.38 -6.67 -3.65
CA LEU A 105 -4.39 -8.12 -3.80
C LEU A 105 -3.30 -8.60 -4.77
N ILE A 106 -3.09 -7.91 -5.89
CA ILE A 106 -2.02 -8.23 -6.84
C ILE A 106 -0.64 -8.08 -6.17
N ALA A 107 -0.39 -6.97 -5.48
CA ALA A 107 0.86 -6.74 -4.77
C ALA A 107 1.10 -7.79 -3.66
N PHE A 108 0.03 -8.18 -2.95
CA PHE A 108 0.11 -9.22 -1.92
C PHE A 108 0.41 -10.60 -2.52
N LEU A 109 -0.19 -10.97 -3.65
CA LEU A 109 0.13 -12.24 -4.33
C LEU A 109 1.60 -12.30 -4.76
N ILE A 110 2.14 -11.19 -5.28
CA ILE A 110 3.56 -11.09 -5.63
C ILE A 110 4.44 -11.29 -4.39
N SER A 111 4.08 -10.65 -3.27
CA SER A 111 4.76 -10.81 -1.99
C SER A 111 4.68 -12.25 -1.46
N LEU A 112 3.54 -12.92 -1.57
CA LEU A 112 3.37 -14.31 -1.17
C LEU A 112 4.27 -15.27 -1.95
N ILE A 113 4.37 -15.09 -3.28
CA ILE A 113 5.26 -15.89 -4.13
C ILE A 113 6.72 -15.71 -3.66
N LEU A 114 7.12 -14.48 -3.36
CA LEU A 114 8.47 -14.18 -2.87
C LEU A 114 8.74 -14.77 -1.48
N ASN A 115 7.79 -14.69 -0.56
CA ASN A 115 7.89 -15.30 0.77
C ASN A 115 7.95 -16.84 0.70
N PHE A 116 7.19 -17.46 -0.19
CA PHE A 116 7.23 -18.90 -0.41
C PHE A 116 8.59 -19.35 -0.97
N TYR A 117 9.14 -18.59 -1.93
CA TYR A 117 10.48 -18.86 -2.47
C TYR A 117 11.57 -18.78 -1.39
N LEU A 118 11.47 -17.80 -0.49
CA LEU A 118 12.42 -17.60 0.59
C LEU A 118 12.14 -18.42 1.87
N LYS A 119 11.03 -19.19 1.90
CA LYS A 119 10.56 -20.00 3.05
C LYS A 119 10.37 -19.20 4.35
N LEU A 120 9.71 -18.05 4.24
CA LEU A 120 9.57 -17.09 5.35
C LEU A 120 8.15 -17.03 5.89
N ASP A 121 8.04 -16.56 7.12
CA ASP A 121 6.74 -16.36 7.76
C ASP A 121 5.93 -15.24 7.10
N ILE A 122 4.64 -15.51 6.91
CA ILE A 122 3.70 -14.64 6.16
C ILE A 122 2.88 -13.74 7.11
N LYS A 123 2.96 -13.98 8.42
CA LYS A 123 2.08 -13.35 9.43
C LYS A 123 2.15 -11.83 9.39
N ASP A 124 3.35 -11.26 9.33
CA ASP A 124 3.55 -9.80 9.35
C ASP A 124 3.04 -9.11 8.10
N ASN A 125 3.16 -9.77 6.94
CA ASN A 125 2.60 -9.25 5.69
C ASN A 125 1.06 -9.26 5.73
N PHE A 126 0.45 -10.21 6.43
CA PHE A 126 -1.00 -10.23 6.63
C PHE A 126 -1.48 -9.05 7.49
N TYR A 127 -0.76 -8.70 8.56
CA TYR A 127 -1.06 -7.51 9.36
C TYR A 127 -0.96 -6.22 8.54
N LEU A 128 0.04 -6.10 7.67
CA LEU A 128 0.18 -4.97 6.74
C LEU A 128 -0.99 -4.86 5.77
N VAL A 129 -1.48 -5.98 5.21
CA VAL A 129 -2.68 -5.98 4.37
C VAL A 129 -3.89 -5.42 5.12
N CYS A 130 -4.12 -5.86 6.36
CA CYS A 130 -5.22 -5.34 7.19
C CYS A 130 -5.12 -3.82 7.41
N ILE A 131 -3.92 -3.31 7.69
CA ILE A 131 -3.67 -1.89 7.86
C ILE A 131 -3.98 -1.12 6.56
N PHE A 132 -3.54 -1.62 5.40
CA PHE A 132 -3.81 -0.98 4.11
C PHE A 132 -5.29 -0.98 3.73
N ILE A 133 -6.05 -2.02 4.08
CA ILE A 133 -7.51 -2.03 3.90
C ILE A 133 -8.16 -0.89 4.69
N ILE A 134 -7.76 -0.70 5.94
CA ILE A 134 -8.26 0.40 6.79
C ILE A 134 -7.93 1.75 6.14
N TYR A 135 -6.71 1.94 5.63
CA TYR A 135 -6.32 3.18 4.95
C TYR A 135 -7.12 3.44 3.67
N ILE A 136 -7.41 2.40 2.87
CA ILE A 136 -8.26 2.53 1.67
C ILE A 136 -9.65 3.03 2.08
N ILE A 137 -10.24 2.49 3.15
CA ILE A 137 -11.57 2.89 3.63
C ILE A 137 -11.55 4.34 4.14
N ILE A 138 -10.51 4.73 4.88
CA ILE A 138 -10.36 6.11 5.37
C ILE A 138 -10.23 7.08 4.18
N CYS A 139 -9.40 6.77 3.19
CA CYS A 139 -9.23 7.60 1.99
C CYS A 139 -10.52 7.66 1.17
N ALA A 140 -11.24 6.54 1.03
CA ALA A 140 -12.52 6.49 0.35
C ALA A 140 -13.58 7.39 1.02
N SER A 141 -13.54 7.52 2.35
CA SER A 141 -14.43 8.41 3.10
C SER A 141 -14.17 9.90 2.80
N GLN A 142 -12.93 10.26 2.46
CA GLN A 142 -12.61 11.65 2.09
C GLN A 142 -13.20 12.08 0.74
N VAL A 143 -13.50 11.13 -0.15
CA VAL A 143 -14.21 11.40 -1.41
C VAL A 143 -15.55 12.07 -1.14
N LYS A 144 -16.25 11.67 -0.06
CA LYS A 144 -17.53 12.24 0.36
C LYS A 144 -17.40 13.70 0.79
N LYS A 145 -16.25 14.11 1.36
CA LYS A 145 -16.02 15.50 1.80
C LYS A 145 -15.87 16.47 0.63
N ASN A 146 -15.53 15.99 -0.56
CA ASN A 146 -15.42 16.80 -1.78
C ASN A 146 -16.80 17.19 -2.38
N GLU A 147 -17.92 16.76 -1.77
CA GLU A 147 -19.29 17.12 -2.14
C GLU A 147 -19.66 18.57 -1.76
N ASN A 148 -18.99 19.16 -0.77
CA ASN A 148 -19.32 20.50 -0.25
C ASN A 148 -18.66 21.66 -1.01
N PHE A 149 -18.35 21.49 -2.30
CA PHE A 149 -17.78 22.54 -3.16
C PHE A 149 -18.72 22.85 -4.33
#